data_AF-A0A511FLS3-F1
#
_entry.id   AF-A0A511FLS3-F1
#
_cell.length_a   1.000
_cell.length_b   1.000
_cell.length_c   1.000
_cell.angle_alpha   90.00
_cell.angle_beta   90.00
_cell.angle_gamma   90.00
#
_symmetry.space_group_name_H-M   'P 1'
#
loop_
_entity.id
_entity.type
_entity.pdbx_description
1 polymer ?
#
loop_
_entity_poly.entity_id
_entity_poly.type
_entity_poly.pdbx_seq_one_letter_code
_entity_poly.pdbx_strand_id
1 'polypeptide(L)'
;MNFLSCTIWLVGVADAESERLVAQFSQRGFKVLVFPDGKAAFTGFDASLPDMLVIAASLPDMAASQLCQRLRLNSVTRGIPVVVLTHAADAVVEHEVLGRGADACFPLNGDPAFLMFRICALLRDYDEETPARENAVFRQPSVAVVTAPGGALWSWRGGGNAGVPLLVELLQQDGESVKLIDDPDRLDFSAHPVGPHPSDCVVVDLGCPLFDGLALARTLVAMRRRNRQCIRVLGMAERGQVSSHLAVIAFGAGIDDLVDADISPDLLLARIGSLVRRKILQDEMRREDAHIESARARMALADALRRVNADLAAANRKLIEAQAKLVQSAKMASLGELAAGIAHEFNNPLAFVLAHEGTVNRSITRAMQAVREGDMQGAESALTKSQERLASSFVGLSRMRDLVASLRRFSRLEEGEFTRLDVPEALAMVLMLLAPKLGQEIRVVCHLDAPPELFCQAALVNQVVMNIVSNAADAILEKRRENKEHLSPVVEEDSIEISSCLEPRQGEEEGQDYVIRISDTGPGVPENLQERIFEPFFTTKPVGSGTGLGLATAYGVVQAHGGSIVVTNAREKGGACFTLRVPYRAVEERRSDYAA
;
A
#
# COMPACT_ATOMS: atom_id res chain seq x y z
N MET A 1 -1.02 -42.19 -7.08
CA MET A 1 0.16 -41.51 -6.51
C MET A 1 1.32 -41.76 -7.44
N ASN A 2 2.06 -40.72 -7.81
CA ASN A 2 3.18 -40.83 -8.73
C ASN A 2 4.46 -40.96 -7.89
N PHE A 3 4.88 -42.18 -7.59
CA PHE A 3 6.05 -42.45 -6.73
C PHE A 3 7.39 -42.38 -7.47
N LEU A 4 7.38 -41.94 -8.73
CA LEU A 4 8.52 -41.94 -9.66
C LEU A 4 9.74 -41.13 -9.18
N SER A 5 9.58 -40.28 -8.18
CA SER A 5 10.64 -39.44 -7.61
C SER A 5 11.13 -39.87 -6.23
N CYS A 6 10.50 -40.87 -5.59
CA CYS A 6 10.83 -41.27 -4.23
C CYS A 6 12.07 -42.17 -4.18
N THR A 7 12.98 -41.88 -3.26
CA THR A 7 14.23 -42.63 -3.03
C THR A 7 14.11 -43.48 -1.77
N ILE A 8 14.29 -44.80 -1.92
CA ILE A 8 14.29 -45.78 -0.82
C ILE A 8 15.71 -46.27 -0.60
N TRP A 9 16.17 -46.29 0.65
CA TRP A 9 17.46 -46.88 1.01
C TRP A 9 17.25 -48.24 1.68
N LEU A 10 17.81 -49.29 1.08
CA LEU A 10 17.90 -50.62 1.67
C LEU A 10 19.19 -50.73 2.49
N VAL A 11 19.11 -51.12 3.75
CA VAL A 11 20.28 -51.18 4.66
C VAL A 11 20.42 -52.55 5.30
N GLY A 12 21.58 -53.18 5.11
CA GLY A 12 21.96 -54.46 5.74
C GLY A 12 21.12 -55.66 5.34
N VAL A 13 20.40 -55.58 4.20
CA VAL A 13 19.65 -56.70 3.62
C VAL A 13 20.62 -57.58 2.81
N ALA A 14 20.53 -58.90 2.96
CA ALA A 14 21.41 -59.84 2.25
C ALA A 14 21.30 -59.72 0.73
N ASP A 15 22.39 -59.96 0.00
CA ASP A 15 22.50 -59.69 -1.45
C ASP A 15 21.35 -60.30 -2.29
N ALA A 16 21.01 -61.58 -2.06
CA ALA A 16 19.93 -62.23 -2.80
C ALA A 16 18.54 -61.61 -2.52
N GLU A 17 18.31 -61.14 -1.30
CA GLU A 17 17.05 -60.50 -0.90
C GLU A 17 17.00 -59.05 -1.37
N SER A 18 18.13 -58.35 -1.35
CA SER A 18 18.25 -56.96 -1.79
C SER A 18 18.00 -56.85 -3.30
N GLU A 19 18.55 -57.75 -4.12
CA GLU A 19 18.26 -57.82 -5.57
C GLU A 19 16.77 -57.99 -5.85
N ARG A 20 16.10 -58.89 -5.10
CA ARG A 20 14.65 -59.11 -5.22
C ARG A 20 13.85 -57.85 -4.87
N LEU A 21 14.18 -57.18 -3.77
CA LEU A 21 13.48 -55.97 -3.32
C LEU A 21 13.75 -54.78 -4.25
N VAL A 22 14.99 -54.62 -4.73
CA VAL A 22 15.35 -53.59 -5.73
C VAL A 22 14.51 -53.77 -6.98
N ALA A 23 14.37 -55.00 -7.50
CA ALA A 23 13.53 -55.27 -8.66
C ALA A 23 12.05 -54.93 -8.40
N GLN A 24 11.51 -55.35 -7.25
CA GLN A 24 10.11 -55.07 -6.88
C GLN A 24 9.81 -53.58 -6.72
N PHE A 25 10.69 -52.83 -6.06
CA PHE A 25 10.52 -51.40 -5.83
C PHE A 25 10.75 -50.59 -7.11
N SER A 26 11.73 -50.96 -7.92
CA SER A 26 12.00 -50.29 -9.20
C SER A 26 10.86 -50.48 -10.21
N GLN A 27 10.21 -51.65 -10.22
CA GLN A 27 8.99 -51.88 -11.03
C GLN A 27 7.84 -50.94 -10.66
N ARG A 28 7.82 -50.44 -9.43
CA ARG A 28 6.83 -49.46 -8.93
C ARG A 28 7.28 -48.00 -9.11
N GLY A 29 8.48 -47.78 -9.67
CA GLY A 29 9.02 -46.45 -9.96
C GLY A 29 9.92 -45.85 -8.88
N PHE A 30 10.20 -46.57 -7.78
CA PHE A 30 11.09 -46.06 -6.74
C PHE A 30 12.56 -46.12 -7.16
N LYS A 31 13.34 -45.10 -6.78
CA LYS A 31 14.80 -45.13 -6.88
C LYS A 31 15.35 -45.84 -5.64
N VAL A 32 16.05 -46.95 -5.81
CA VAL A 32 16.58 -47.73 -4.68
C VAL A 32 18.10 -47.59 -4.60
N LEU A 33 18.62 -47.30 -3.41
CA LEU A 33 20.05 -47.36 -3.08
C LEU A 33 20.27 -48.41 -1.99
N VAL A 34 21.37 -49.15 -2.07
CA VAL A 34 21.68 -50.25 -1.16
C VAL A 34 22.92 -49.91 -0.34
N PHE A 35 22.86 -50.12 0.97
CA PHE A 35 23.94 -49.90 1.91
C PHE A 35 24.20 -51.19 2.71
N PRO A 36 25.47 -51.55 2.95
CA PRO A 36 25.81 -52.82 3.60
C PRO A 36 25.50 -52.84 5.10
N ASP A 37 25.52 -51.68 5.77
CA ASP A 37 25.38 -51.58 7.23
C ASP A 37 24.89 -50.19 7.68
N GLY A 38 24.62 -50.04 8.99
CA GLY A 38 24.09 -48.80 9.55
C GLY A 38 25.06 -47.62 9.46
N LYS A 39 26.37 -47.85 9.66
CA LYS A 39 27.41 -46.84 9.51
C LYS A 39 27.48 -46.29 8.09
N ALA A 40 27.45 -47.15 7.08
CA ALA A 40 27.45 -46.75 5.68
C ALA A 40 26.21 -45.90 5.34
N ALA A 41 25.04 -46.25 5.89
CA ALA A 41 23.84 -45.43 5.76
C ALA A 41 24.02 -44.04 6.40
N PHE A 42 24.61 -43.94 7.60
CA PHE A 42 24.88 -42.64 8.22
C PHE A 42 25.84 -41.77 7.41
N THR A 43 26.93 -42.34 6.87
CA THR A 43 27.84 -41.61 5.98
C THR A 43 27.12 -41.16 4.69
N GLY A 44 26.15 -41.95 4.21
CA GLY A 44 25.31 -41.56 3.09
C GLY A 44 24.49 -40.29 3.34
N PHE A 45 24.01 -40.07 4.57
CA PHE A 45 23.17 -38.91 4.91
C PHE A 45 23.88 -37.56 4.74
N ASP A 46 25.20 -37.55 4.79
CA ASP A 46 26.00 -36.34 4.53
C ASP A 46 25.88 -35.88 3.07
N ALA A 47 25.58 -36.80 2.14
CA ALA A 47 25.42 -36.49 0.73
C ALA A 47 23.96 -36.22 0.33
N SER A 48 23.02 -37.03 0.83
CA SER A 48 21.58 -36.89 0.53
C SER A 48 20.73 -37.66 1.53
N LEU A 49 19.47 -37.27 1.70
CA LEU A 49 18.52 -37.99 2.56
C LEU A 49 17.53 -38.81 1.72
N PRO A 50 17.18 -40.04 2.12
CA PRO A 50 16.12 -40.81 1.49
C PRO A 50 14.72 -40.35 1.91
N ASP A 51 13.73 -40.66 1.07
CA ASP A 51 12.31 -40.55 1.42
C ASP A 51 11.86 -41.68 2.36
N MET A 52 12.59 -42.80 2.39
CA MET A 52 12.35 -43.92 3.29
C MET A 52 13.60 -44.79 3.49
N LEU A 53 13.73 -45.35 4.70
CA LEU A 53 14.69 -46.40 5.03
C LEU A 53 13.97 -47.74 5.18
N VAL A 54 14.52 -48.77 4.57
CA VAL A 54 14.12 -50.17 4.74
C VAL A 54 15.34 -50.92 5.24
N ILE A 55 15.30 -51.39 6.48
CA ILE A 55 16.48 -51.89 7.20
C ILE A 55 16.27 -53.34 7.63
N ALA A 56 17.28 -54.19 7.53
CA ALA A 56 17.22 -55.52 8.14
C ALA A 56 17.20 -55.42 9.67
N ALA A 57 16.48 -56.32 10.34
CA ALA A 57 16.39 -56.35 11.81
C ALA A 57 17.74 -56.60 12.48
N SER A 58 18.62 -57.38 11.83
CA SER A 58 20.00 -57.61 12.22
C SER A 58 20.93 -56.95 11.22
N LEU A 59 21.61 -55.88 11.63
CA LEU A 59 22.66 -55.25 10.84
C LEU A 59 24.03 -55.75 11.33
N PRO A 60 25.06 -55.79 10.47
CA PRO A 60 26.39 -56.27 10.87
C PRO A 60 27.04 -55.46 11.99
N ASP A 61 26.71 -54.18 12.12
CA ASP A 61 27.41 -53.20 12.94
C ASP A 61 26.60 -52.68 14.14
N MET A 62 25.27 -52.82 14.13
CA MET A 62 24.38 -52.41 15.22
C MET A 62 23.01 -53.10 15.14
N ALA A 63 22.21 -53.02 16.20
CA ALA A 63 20.82 -53.47 16.15
C ALA A 63 19.93 -52.46 15.39
N ALA A 64 18.91 -52.93 14.67
CA ALA A 64 17.96 -52.06 13.98
C ALA A 64 17.24 -51.09 14.93
N SER A 65 16.93 -51.53 16.16
CA SER A 65 16.34 -50.69 17.21
C SER A 65 17.25 -49.52 17.61
N GLN A 66 18.58 -49.74 17.64
CA GLN A 66 19.56 -48.68 17.91
C GLN A 66 19.65 -47.67 16.76
N LEU A 67 19.61 -48.15 15.50
CA LEU A 67 19.57 -47.28 14.32
C LEU A 67 18.31 -46.40 14.33
N CYS A 68 17.14 -47.00 14.56
CA CYS A 68 15.86 -46.29 14.69
C CYS A 68 15.93 -45.20 15.76
N GLN A 69 16.44 -45.55 16.95
CA GLN A 69 16.55 -44.59 18.05
C GLN A 69 17.46 -43.42 17.69
N ARG A 70 18.61 -43.68 17.05
CA ARG A 70 19.54 -42.62 16.61
C ARG A 70 18.93 -41.70 15.56
N LEU A 71 18.15 -42.23 14.62
CA LEU A 71 17.44 -41.42 13.62
C LEU A 71 16.44 -40.49 14.29
N ARG A 72 15.67 -40.98 15.29
CA ARG A 72 14.68 -40.16 16.00
C ARG A 72 15.29 -39.07 16.89
N LEU A 73 16.53 -39.23 17.33
CA LEU A 73 17.23 -38.22 18.14
C LEU A 73 17.77 -37.04 17.32
N ASN A 74 17.86 -37.15 15.99
CA ASN A 74 18.40 -36.12 15.13
C ASN A 74 17.26 -35.36 14.43
N SER A 75 17.23 -34.02 14.53
CA SER A 75 16.17 -33.18 13.97
C SER A 75 16.01 -33.31 12.44
N VAL A 76 17.10 -33.64 11.74
CA VAL A 76 17.14 -33.79 10.28
C VAL A 76 16.60 -35.14 9.83
N THR A 77 16.92 -36.22 10.55
CA THR A 77 16.55 -37.59 10.14
C THR A 77 15.34 -38.16 10.88
N ARG A 78 14.87 -37.51 11.96
CA ARG A 78 13.71 -37.96 12.75
C ARG A 78 12.42 -38.07 11.93
N GLY A 79 12.30 -37.32 10.83
CA GLY A 79 11.15 -37.36 9.93
C GLY A 79 11.17 -38.49 8.89
N ILE A 80 12.29 -39.20 8.73
CA ILE A 80 12.41 -40.24 7.68
C ILE A 80 11.65 -41.49 8.14
N PRO A 81 10.72 -42.04 7.33
CA PRO A 81 10.03 -43.27 7.67
C PRO A 81 10.99 -44.47 7.62
N VAL A 82 10.88 -45.36 8.61
CA VAL A 82 11.75 -46.55 8.76
C VAL A 82 10.89 -47.81 8.81
N VAL A 83 11.14 -48.72 7.87
CA VAL A 83 10.56 -50.07 7.83
C VAL A 83 11.63 -51.07 8.21
N VAL A 84 11.37 -51.90 9.22
CA VAL A 84 12.28 -52.99 9.62
C VAL A 84 11.85 -54.29 8.96
N LEU A 85 12.80 -55.03 8.40
CA LEU A 85 12.59 -56.34 7.80
C LEU A 85 13.12 -57.44 8.71
N THR A 86 12.26 -58.36 9.13
CA THR A 86 12.63 -59.55 9.92
C THR A 86 12.65 -60.79 9.04
N HIS A 87 13.37 -61.85 9.41
CA HIS A 87 13.34 -63.11 8.64
C HIS A 87 12.01 -63.86 8.76
N ALA A 88 11.38 -63.79 9.94
CA ALA A 88 10.10 -64.41 10.24
C ALA A 88 9.24 -63.48 11.07
N ALA A 89 7.93 -63.78 11.16
CA ALA A 89 7.01 -63.04 12.01
C ALA A 89 7.38 -63.25 13.48
N ASP A 90 7.77 -62.17 14.17
CA ASP A 90 8.14 -62.17 15.57
C ASP A 90 7.57 -60.92 16.24
N ALA A 91 6.52 -61.12 17.03
CA ALA A 91 5.80 -60.06 17.71
C ALA A 91 6.66 -59.33 18.75
N VAL A 92 7.66 -60.01 19.34
CA VAL A 92 8.55 -59.42 20.35
C VAL A 92 9.52 -58.45 19.69
N VAL A 93 10.17 -58.88 18.60
CA VAL A 93 11.07 -58.03 17.81
C VAL A 93 10.31 -56.85 17.22
N GLU A 94 9.11 -57.10 16.67
CA GLU A 94 8.25 -56.04 16.14
C GLU A 94 7.89 -55.00 17.19
N HIS A 95 7.43 -55.43 18.37
CA HIS A 95 7.12 -54.52 19.47
C HIS A 95 8.34 -53.69 19.89
N GLU A 96 9.52 -54.32 20.00
CA GLU A 96 10.78 -53.63 20.35
C GLU A 96 11.12 -52.51 19.33
N VAL A 97 11.13 -52.83 18.04
CA VAL A 97 11.57 -51.86 17.01
C VAL A 97 10.58 -50.71 16.84
N LEU A 98 9.26 -50.98 16.93
CA LEU A 98 8.23 -49.94 16.88
C LEU A 98 8.38 -48.97 18.08
N GLY A 99 8.58 -49.52 19.28
CA GLY A 99 8.85 -48.74 20.50
C GLY A 99 10.14 -47.91 20.41
N ARG A 100 11.11 -48.34 19.62
CA ARG A 100 12.41 -47.66 19.44
C ARG A 100 12.47 -46.68 18.28
N GLY A 101 11.41 -46.57 17.48
CA GLY A 101 11.33 -45.54 16.43
C GLY A 101 10.88 -46.03 15.07
N ALA A 102 10.84 -47.34 14.80
CA ALA A 102 10.41 -47.85 13.50
C ALA A 102 8.95 -47.50 13.22
N ASP A 103 8.63 -47.14 11.97
CA ASP A 103 7.24 -46.86 11.57
C ASP A 103 6.48 -48.16 11.27
N ALA A 104 7.21 -49.20 10.87
CA ALA A 104 6.67 -50.49 10.50
C ALA A 104 7.72 -51.60 10.67
N CYS A 105 7.24 -52.83 10.89
CA CYS A 105 8.04 -54.04 10.85
C CYS A 105 7.34 -55.08 9.95
N PHE A 106 8.09 -55.77 9.10
CA PHE A 106 7.55 -56.78 8.19
C PHE A 106 8.47 -57.99 8.04
N PRO A 107 7.92 -59.21 8.03
CA PRO A 107 8.71 -60.40 7.73
C PRO A 107 8.99 -60.52 6.22
N LEU A 108 10.24 -60.81 5.85
CA LEU A 108 10.74 -60.99 4.48
C LEU A 108 10.07 -62.15 3.74
N ASN A 109 9.67 -63.19 4.49
CA ASN A 109 8.92 -64.34 4.00
C ASN A 109 7.40 -64.12 4.00
N GLY A 110 6.93 -62.96 4.44
CA GLY A 110 5.54 -62.56 4.36
C GLY A 110 5.11 -62.22 2.93
N ASP A 111 3.82 -61.94 2.79
CA ASP A 111 3.24 -61.58 1.49
C ASP A 111 3.72 -60.17 1.04
N PRO A 112 4.38 -60.07 -0.14
CA PRO A 112 4.90 -58.80 -0.66
C PRO A 112 3.85 -57.69 -0.82
N ALA A 113 2.57 -58.04 -0.98
CA ALA A 113 1.50 -57.06 -1.09
C ALA A 113 1.37 -56.20 0.18
N PHE A 114 1.60 -56.78 1.36
CA PHE A 114 1.55 -56.07 2.64
C PHE A 114 2.72 -55.11 2.83
N LEU A 115 3.92 -55.55 2.48
CA LEU A 115 5.10 -54.69 2.50
C LEU A 115 4.86 -53.47 1.58
N MET A 116 4.36 -53.70 0.37
CA MET A 116 4.07 -52.62 -0.58
C MET A 116 2.94 -51.71 -0.09
N PHE A 117 1.86 -52.27 0.47
CA PHE A 117 0.79 -51.51 1.12
C PHE A 117 1.37 -50.52 2.13
N ARG A 118 2.30 -50.97 2.96
CA ARG A 118 2.83 -50.19 4.09
C ARG A 118 3.84 -49.16 3.66
N ILE A 119 4.71 -49.48 2.71
CA ILE A 119 5.59 -48.50 2.06
C ILE A 119 4.74 -47.39 1.43
N CYS A 120 3.74 -47.75 0.63
CA CYS A 120 2.87 -46.76 -0.02
C CYS A 120 2.03 -45.95 0.98
N ALA A 121 1.61 -46.52 2.11
CA ALA A 121 0.87 -45.81 3.15
C ALA A 121 1.75 -44.81 3.92
N LEU A 122 3.02 -45.14 4.16
CA LEU A 122 3.98 -44.26 4.83
C LEU A 122 4.47 -43.11 3.95
N LEU A 123 4.56 -43.35 2.64
CA LEU A 123 4.91 -42.37 1.59
C LEU A 123 3.68 -41.63 1.03
N ARG A 124 2.48 -41.92 1.54
CA ARG A 124 1.26 -41.22 1.13
C ARG A 124 1.38 -39.75 1.50
N ASP A 125 1.32 -38.90 0.47
CA ASP A 125 1.26 -37.47 0.66
C ASP A 125 -0.18 -37.04 1.00
N TYR A 126 -0.32 -36.02 1.84
CA TYR A 126 -1.62 -35.42 2.16
C TYR A 126 -1.58 -33.95 1.78
N ASP A 127 -2.58 -33.49 1.02
CA ASP A 127 -2.65 -32.17 0.36
C ASP A 127 -2.18 -30.99 1.23
N GLU A 128 -1.48 -30.08 0.57
CA GLU A 128 -0.77 -28.92 1.11
C GLU A 128 -1.73 -27.81 1.55
N GLU A 129 -1.93 -27.63 2.86
CA GLU A 129 -2.07 -26.31 3.51
C GLU A 129 -2.38 -26.48 5.01
N THR A 130 -1.46 -26.02 5.87
CA THR A 130 -1.58 -26.12 7.33
C THR A 130 -2.40 -24.96 7.91
N PRO A 131 -3.35 -25.19 8.82
CA PRO A 131 -4.05 -24.11 9.52
C PRO A 131 -3.10 -23.30 10.43
N ALA A 132 -3.46 -22.02 10.63
CA ALA A 132 -2.64 -21.00 11.27
C ALA A 132 -2.39 -21.24 12.78
N ARG A 133 -1.33 -20.58 13.23
CA ARG A 133 -0.57 -20.75 14.47
C ARG A 133 -1.26 -20.20 15.74
N GLU A 134 -2.55 -20.44 15.96
CA GLU A 134 -3.19 -19.96 17.18
C GLU A 134 -3.03 -20.98 18.32
N ASN A 135 -2.06 -20.69 19.20
CA ASN A 135 -1.85 -21.31 20.51
C ASN A 135 -1.62 -22.82 20.51
N ALA A 136 -0.48 -23.28 19.95
CA ALA A 136 -0.03 -24.65 20.14
C ALA A 136 0.44 -24.86 21.59
N VAL A 137 -0.51 -25.19 22.47
CA VAL A 137 -0.27 -25.73 23.80
C VAL A 137 0.06 -27.23 23.66
N PHE A 138 0.90 -27.76 24.55
CA PHE A 138 1.08 -29.20 24.67
C PHE A 138 -0.30 -29.87 24.83
N ARG A 139 -0.65 -30.78 23.91
CA ARG A 139 -1.87 -31.58 23.99
C ARG A 139 -1.51 -33.06 24.01
N GLN A 140 -2.23 -33.82 24.82
CA GLN A 140 -2.17 -35.28 24.76
C GLN A 140 -2.60 -35.73 23.36
N PRO A 141 -1.93 -36.74 22.78
CA PRO A 141 -2.40 -37.30 21.52
C PRO A 141 -3.79 -37.93 21.72
N SER A 142 -4.57 -37.96 20.65
CA SER A 142 -5.97 -38.40 20.71
C SER A 142 -6.24 -39.53 19.73
N VAL A 143 -6.83 -40.61 20.23
CA VAL A 143 -7.18 -41.78 19.43
C VAL A 143 -8.70 -41.97 19.46
N ALA A 144 -9.32 -42.10 18.29
CA ALA A 144 -10.71 -42.53 18.19
C ALA A 144 -10.76 -44.03 17.91
N VAL A 145 -11.61 -44.75 18.61
CA VAL A 145 -11.86 -46.17 18.39
C VAL A 145 -13.30 -46.30 17.92
N VAL A 146 -13.50 -46.70 16.67
CA VAL A 146 -14.81 -46.86 16.04
C VAL A 146 -15.12 -48.34 15.96
N THR A 147 -16.02 -48.80 16.83
CA THR A 147 -16.45 -50.20 16.95
C THR A 147 -17.78 -50.22 17.70
N ALA A 148 -18.60 -51.24 17.46
CA ALA A 148 -19.90 -51.40 18.07
C ALA A 148 -20.10 -52.83 18.58
N PRO A 149 -21.14 -53.10 19.40
CA PRO A 149 -21.41 -54.44 19.91
C PRO A 149 -21.43 -55.50 18.79
N GLY A 150 -20.59 -56.53 18.93
CA GLY A 150 -20.42 -57.59 17.94
C GLY A 150 -19.23 -57.40 16.98
N GLY A 151 -18.54 -56.26 17.02
CA GLY A 151 -17.29 -56.06 16.29
C GLY A 151 -16.08 -56.77 16.91
N ALA A 152 -15.00 -56.90 16.13
CA ALA A 152 -13.77 -57.56 16.53
C ALA A 152 -13.13 -56.89 17.78
N LEU A 153 -13.12 -55.56 17.83
CA LEU A 153 -12.57 -54.81 18.98
C LEU A 153 -13.46 -54.93 20.22
N TRP A 154 -14.77 -55.10 20.03
CA TRP A 154 -15.74 -55.27 21.12
C TRP A 154 -15.60 -56.63 21.83
N SER A 155 -15.03 -57.62 21.14
CA SER A 155 -14.79 -58.96 21.69
C SER A 155 -13.65 -58.97 22.72
N TRP A 156 -12.77 -57.98 22.68
CA TRP A 156 -11.69 -57.79 23.66
C TRP A 156 -12.26 -57.14 24.93
N ARG A 157 -12.79 -57.95 25.85
CA ARG A 157 -13.36 -57.42 27.11
C ARG A 157 -12.29 -57.17 28.18
N GLY A 158 -12.31 -55.98 28.76
CA GLY A 158 -11.54 -55.63 29.97
C GLY A 158 -12.16 -56.19 31.26
N GLY A 159 -11.38 -56.20 32.33
CA GLY A 159 -11.78 -56.78 33.62
C GLY A 159 -12.68 -55.88 34.49
N GLY A 160 -12.92 -54.62 34.10
CA GLY A 160 -13.46 -53.59 35.00
C GLY A 160 -14.88 -53.08 34.71
N ASN A 161 -15.30 -52.97 33.44
CA ASN A 161 -16.57 -52.31 33.09
C ASN A 161 -17.30 -53.01 31.94
N ALA A 162 -18.58 -53.38 32.16
CA ALA A 162 -19.41 -53.98 31.13
C ALA A 162 -19.77 -52.94 30.06
N GLY A 163 -19.08 -52.98 28.91
CA GLY A 163 -19.44 -52.18 27.72
C GLY A 163 -18.32 -51.33 27.12
N VAL A 164 -17.09 -51.37 27.64
CA VAL A 164 -15.94 -50.66 27.06
C VAL A 164 -14.90 -51.69 26.54
N PRO A 165 -14.44 -51.58 25.28
CA PRO A 165 -13.36 -52.41 24.75
C PRO A 165 -12.05 -52.25 25.55
N LEU A 166 -11.32 -53.34 25.78
CA LEU A 166 -10.03 -53.35 26.49
C LEU A 166 -9.02 -52.35 25.89
N LEU A 167 -9.03 -52.19 24.56
CA LEU A 167 -8.16 -51.23 23.87
C LEU A 167 -8.34 -49.80 24.38
N VAL A 168 -9.57 -49.39 24.72
CA VAL A 168 -9.84 -48.03 25.23
C VAL A 168 -9.18 -47.84 26.59
N GLU A 169 -9.29 -48.82 27.48
CA GLU A 169 -8.67 -48.78 28.81
C GLU A 169 -7.14 -48.72 28.70
N LEU A 170 -6.56 -49.54 27.82
CA LEU A 170 -5.11 -49.59 27.60
C LEU A 170 -4.56 -48.28 27.03
N LEU A 171 -5.20 -47.70 26.02
CA LEU A 171 -4.78 -46.42 25.44
C LEU A 171 -4.88 -45.28 26.47
N GLN A 172 -5.92 -45.27 27.31
CA GLN A 172 -6.03 -44.29 28.39
C GLN A 172 -4.92 -44.44 29.44
N GLN A 173 -4.49 -45.67 29.74
CA GLN A 173 -3.36 -45.93 30.64
C GLN A 173 -2.03 -45.47 30.04
N ASP A 174 -1.87 -45.54 28.72
CA ASP A 174 -0.68 -45.04 27.99
C ASP A 174 -0.66 -43.50 27.86
N GLY A 175 -1.68 -42.81 28.39
CA GLY A 175 -1.76 -41.35 28.43
C GLY A 175 -2.44 -40.71 27.22
N GLU A 176 -3.07 -41.51 26.36
CA GLU A 176 -3.81 -41.05 25.18
C GLU A 176 -5.23 -40.56 25.53
N SER A 177 -5.70 -39.53 24.84
CA SER A 177 -7.09 -39.08 24.91
C SER A 177 -7.98 -39.92 23.98
N VAL A 178 -8.71 -40.88 24.54
CA VAL A 178 -9.45 -41.87 23.76
C VAL A 178 -10.94 -41.51 23.62
N LYS A 179 -11.47 -41.60 22.41
CA LYS A 179 -12.91 -41.48 22.09
C LYS A 179 -13.44 -42.79 21.57
N LEU A 180 -14.36 -43.43 22.28
CA LEU A 180 -15.11 -44.59 21.79
C LEU A 180 -16.32 -44.11 20.98
N ILE A 181 -16.50 -44.65 19.78
CA ILE A 181 -17.57 -44.30 18.86
C ILE A 181 -18.29 -45.59 18.45
N ASP A 182 -19.48 -45.78 19.01
CA ASP A 182 -20.34 -46.95 18.87
C ASP A 182 -21.31 -46.89 17.69
N ASP A 183 -21.49 -45.69 17.14
CA ASP A 183 -22.33 -45.40 15.99
C ASP A 183 -21.57 -44.44 15.06
N PRO A 184 -21.21 -44.85 13.83
CA PRO A 184 -20.50 -44.00 12.90
C PRO A 184 -21.22 -42.69 12.56
N ASP A 185 -22.55 -42.65 12.65
CA ASP A 185 -23.34 -41.44 12.38
C ASP A 185 -23.21 -40.39 13.50
N ARG A 186 -22.77 -40.81 14.70
CA ARG A 186 -22.40 -39.90 15.80
C ARG A 186 -21.05 -39.24 15.61
N LEU A 187 -20.28 -39.64 14.60
CA LEU A 187 -19.20 -38.77 14.14
C LEU A 187 -19.83 -37.54 13.48
N ASP A 188 -20.11 -36.50 14.27
CA ASP A 188 -20.47 -35.20 13.71
C ASP A 188 -19.23 -34.60 13.02
N PHE A 189 -19.25 -34.68 11.71
CA PHE A 189 -18.20 -34.24 10.81
C PHE A 189 -18.45 -32.83 10.24
N SER A 190 -19.58 -32.20 10.62
CA SER A 190 -20.08 -30.94 10.06
C SER A 190 -19.92 -29.73 11.00
N ALA A 191 -19.89 -29.97 12.32
CA ALA A 191 -19.48 -28.98 13.29
C ALA A 191 -17.94 -28.92 13.38
N HIS A 192 -17.35 -27.74 13.56
CA HIS A 192 -16.09 -27.69 14.31
C HIS A 192 -16.34 -28.48 15.60
N PRO A 193 -15.64 -29.61 15.83
CA PRO A 193 -16.08 -30.57 16.81
C PRO A 193 -16.09 -29.85 18.16
N VAL A 194 -17.25 -29.86 18.81
CA VAL A 194 -17.40 -29.37 20.17
C VAL A 194 -16.58 -30.31 21.06
N GLY A 195 -15.30 -29.98 21.22
CA GLY A 195 -14.26 -30.72 21.94
C GLY A 195 -12.86 -30.46 21.35
N PRO A 196 -11.78 -30.33 22.15
CA PRO A 196 -10.73 -29.36 21.85
C PRO A 196 -9.87 -29.62 20.60
N HIS A 197 -9.75 -30.83 20.03
CA HIS A 197 -8.91 -31.08 18.85
C HIS A 197 -9.35 -32.31 18.03
N PRO A 198 -9.00 -32.40 16.73
CA PRO A 198 -9.19 -33.60 15.90
C PRO A 198 -8.31 -34.78 16.36
N SER A 199 -8.79 -36.01 16.14
CA SER A 199 -8.06 -37.25 16.48
C SER A 199 -6.82 -37.44 15.62
N ASP A 200 -5.76 -37.95 16.24
CA ASP A 200 -4.47 -38.25 15.63
C ASP A 200 -4.46 -39.59 14.92
N CYS A 201 -5.12 -40.59 15.51
CA CYS A 201 -5.35 -41.88 14.91
C CYS A 201 -6.82 -42.29 15.08
N VAL A 202 -7.38 -42.97 14.09
CA VAL A 202 -8.71 -43.57 14.13
C VAL A 202 -8.55 -45.07 13.88
N VAL A 203 -8.90 -45.87 14.89
CA VAL A 203 -8.97 -47.31 14.80
C VAL A 203 -10.37 -47.68 14.33
N VAL A 204 -10.47 -48.35 13.20
CA VAL A 204 -11.74 -48.73 12.57
C VAL A 204 -11.90 -50.24 12.57
N ASP A 205 -12.98 -50.71 13.19
CA ASP A 205 -13.39 -52.11 13.13
C ASP A 205 -13.98 -52.43 11.75
N LEU A 206 -13.24 -53.18 10.93
CA LEU A 206 -13.68 -53.58 9.60
C LEU A 206 -14.63 -54.79 9.64
N GLY A 207 -14.64 -55.52 10.76
CA GLY A 207 -15.51 -56.68 10.99
C GLY A 207 -16.82 -56.32 11.69
N CYS A 208 -17.13 -55.04 11.88
CA CYS A 208 -18.33 -54.66 12.61
C CYS A 208 -19.60 -54.97 11.80
N PRO A 209 -20.60 -55.70 12.36
CA PRO A 209 -21.83 -56.00 11.64
C PRO A 209 -22.77 -54.78 11.52
N LEU A 210 -22.55 -53.75 12.34
CA LEU A 210 -23.43 -52.57 12.41
C LEU A 210 -23.06 -51.47 11.41
N PHE A 211 -21.87 -51.52 10.79
CA PHE A 211 -21.45 -50.55 9.79
C PHE A 211 -20.35 -51.08 8.85
N ASP A 212 -20.24 -50.50 7.65
CA ASP A 212 -19.14 -50.79 6.72
C ASP A 212 -17.89 -49.96 7.08
N GLY A 213 -16.91 -50.61 7.72
CA GLY A 213 -15.65 -49.98 8.11
C GLY A 213 -14.81 -49.48 6.93
N LEU A 214 -14.89 -50.10 5.75
CA LEU A 214 -14.19 -49.62 4.55
C LEU A 214 -14.87 -48.37 3.96
N ALA A 215 -16.20 -48.31 4.01
CA ALA A 215 -16.94 -47.09 3.65
C ALA A 215 -16.61 -45.94 4.60
N LEU A 216 -16.56 -46.22 5.91
CA LEU A 216 -16.15 -45.23 6.91
C LEU A 216 -14.72 -44.72 6.65
N ALA A 217 -13.76 -45.61 6.34
CA ALA A 217 -12.41 -45.21 6.00
C ALA A 217 -12.36 -44.27 4.77
N ARG A 218 -13.15 -44.55 3.73
CA ARG A 218 -13.27 -43.65 2.56
C ARG A 218 -13.85 -42.29 2.94
N THR A 219 -14.84 -42.25 3.83
CA THR A 219 -15.39 -41.00 4.37
C THR A 219 -14.32 -40.20 5.13
N LEU A 220 -13.53 -40.85 5.99
CA LEU A 220 -12.41 -40.23 6.69
C LEU A 220 -11.37 -39.66 5.72
N VAL A 221 -11.09 -40.34 4.60
CA VAL A 221 -10.18 -39.81 3.55
C VAL A 221 -10.76 -38.57 2.86
N ALA A 222 -12.03 -38.59 2.49
CA ALA A 222 -12.70 -37.43 1.91
C ALA A 222 -12.64 -36.22 2.86
N MET A 223 -12.76 -36.47 4.16
CA MET A 223 -12.59 -35.46 5.20
C MET A 223 -11.16 -34.96 5.36
N ARG A 224 -10.15 -35.84 5.35
CA ARG A 224 -8.74 -35.42 5.41
C ARG A 224 -8.46 -34.37 4.35
N ARG A 225 -9.01 -34.54 3.14
CA ARG A 225 -8.91 -33.57 2.03
C ARG A 225 -9.70 -32.29 2.30
N ARG A 226 -10.97 -32.41 2.71
CA ARG A 226 -11.85 -31.24 2.95
C ARG A 226 -11.38 -30.36 4.10
N ASN A 227 -10.96 -30.97 5.20
CA ASN A 227 -10.58 -30.29 6.43
C ASN A 227 -9.06 -30.09 6.57
N ARG A 228 -8.28 -30.56 5.58
CA ARG A 228 -6.81 -30.45 5.54
C ARG A 228 -6.14 -30.98 6.81
N GLN A 229 -6.60 -32.15 7.27
CA GLN A 229 -6.09 -32.81 8.47
C GLN A 229 -5.35 -34.09 8.11
N CYS A 230 -4.16 -34.26 8.68
CA CYS A 230 -3.45 -35.54 8.64
C CYS A 230 -4.01 -36.45 9.75
N ILE A 231 -5.05 -37.23 9.47
CA ILE A 231 -5.56 -38.23 10.41
C ILE A 231 -4.96 -39.57 10.02
N ARG A 232 -4.48 -40.40 10.95
CA ARG A 232 -4.08 -41.79 10.64
C ARG A 232 -5.22 -42.77 10.84
N VAL A 233 -5.33 -43.79 10.01
CA VAL A 233 -6.39 -44.80 10.10
C VAL A 233 -5.77 -46.19 10.19
N LEU A 234 -6.10 -46.91 11.27
CA LEU A 234 -5.78 -48.32 11.48
C LEU A 234 -7.04 -49.13 11.25
N GLY A 235 -7.01 -50.09 10.32
CA GLY A 235 -8.09 -51.05 10.13
C GLY A 235 -7.86 -52.30 10.96
N MET A 236 -8.89 -52.76 11.67
CA MET A 236 -8.90 -54.05 12.38
C MET A 236 -9.82 -55.02 11.64
N ALA A 237 -9.27 -56.10 11.08
CA ALA A 237 -10.03 -57.15 10.43
C ALA A 237 -10.45 -58.24 11.41
N GLU A 238 -11.46 -59.04 11.05
CA GLU A 238 -11.81 -60.25 11.82
C GLU A 238 -10.69 -61.29 11.78
N ARG A 239 -10.78 -62.25 12.71
CA ARG A 239 -9.75 -63.27 12.91
C ARG A 239 -9.42 -64.05 11.63
N GLY A 240 -8.17 -63.95 11.18
CA GLY A 240 -7.65 -64.65 10.00
C GLY A 240 -8.16 -64.12 8.66
N GLN A 241 -8.77 -62.93 8.63
CA GLN A 241 -9.30 -62.32 7.40
C GLN A 241 -8.32 -61.37 6.71
N VAL A 242 -7.16 -61.11 7.32
CA VAL A 242 -6.10 -60.29 6.71
C VAL A 242 -5.49 -61.04 5.51
N SER A 243 -5.80 -60.55 4.30
CA SER A 243 -5.32 -61.11 3.02
C SER A 243 -4.74 -60.03 2.11
N SER A 244 -3.96 -60.44 1.09
CA SER A 244 -3.41 -59.52 0.09
C SER A 244 -4.51 -58.70 -0.61
N HIS A 245 -5.66 -59.33 -0.86
CA HIS A 245 -6.81 -58.66 -1.46
C HIS A 245 -7.36 -57.57 -0.54
N LEU A 246 -7.54 -57.88 0.75
CA LEU A 246 -7.99 -56.90 1.73
C LEU A 246 -6.98 -55.76 1.89
N ALA A 247 -5.67 -56.03 1.86
CA ALA A 247 -4.64 -55.00 1.94
C ALA A 247 -4.74 -53.97 0.79
N VAL A 248 -5.00 -54.43 -0.44
CA VAL A 248 -5.18 -53.55 -1.60
C VAL A 248 -6.44 -52.70 -1.46
N ILE A 249 -7.57 -53.31 -1.02
CA ILE A 249 -8.82 -52.59 -0.81
C ILE A 249 -8.69 -51.57 0.33
N ALA A 250 -8.09 -51.98 1.45
CA ALA A 250 -7.82 -51.13 2.61
C ALA A 250 -6.96 -49.92 2.22
N PHE A 251 -5.87 -50.14 1.46
CA PHE A 251 -5.05 -49.06 0.93
C PHE A 251 -5.87 -48.09 0.07
N GLY A 252 -6.71 -48.61 -0.85
CA GLY A 252 -7.59 -47.81 -1.70
C GLY A 252 -8.64 -47.03 -0.91
N ALA A 253 -9.12 -47.58 0.21
CA ALA A 253 -9.99 -46.90 1.17
C ALA A 253 -9.25 -45.86 2.04
N GLY A 254 -7.92 -45.79 1.93
CA GLY A 254 -7.05 -44.85 2.63
C GLY A 254 -6.73 -45.22 4.08
N ILE A 255 -6.83 -46.50 4.40
CA ILE A 255 -6.26 -47.08 5.62
C ILE A 255 -4.72 -46.98 5.53
N ASP A 256 -4.07 -46.73 6.67
CA ASP A 256 -2.62 -46.53 6.78
C ASP A 256 -1.90 -47.74 7.41
N ASP A 257 -2.62 -48.52 8.23
CA ASP A 257 -2.16 -49.81 8.73
C ASP A 257 -3.33 -50.79 8.87
N LEU A 258 -3.07 -52.08 8.74
CA LEU A 258 -4.07 -53.15 8.80
C LEU A 258 -3.58 -54.24 9.74
N VAL A 259 -4.43 -54.61 10.70
CA VAL A 259 -4.16 -55.63 11.72
C VAL A 259 -5.29 -56.64 11.79
N ASP A 260 -4.95 -57.85 12.23
CA ASP A 260 -5.90 -58.93 12.48
C ASP A 260 -6.31 -58.92 13.97
N ALA A 261 -7.50 -59.43 14.29
CA ALA A 261 -8.05 -59.42 15.63
C ALA A 261 -7.35 -60.36 16.63
N ASP A 262 -6.45 -61.21 16.15
CA ASP A 262 -5.61 -62.09 16.96
C ASP A 262 -4.26 -61.45 17.38
N ILE A 263 -4.01 -60.19 17.00
CA ILE A 263 -2.88 -59.39 17.47
C ILE A 263 -2.85 -59.30 19.01
N SER A 264 -1.66 -59.26 19.62
CA SER A 264 -1.57 -59.01 21.06
C SER A 264 -1.90 -57.55 21.40
N PRO A 265 -2.48 -57.26 22.57
CA PRO A 265 -2.78 -55.89 22.96
C PRO A 265 -1.55 -54.97 22.97
N ASP A 266 -0.42 -55.45 23.48
CA ASP A 266 0.82 -54.68 23.54
C ASP A 266 1.36 -54.33 22.15
N LEU A 267 1.21 -55.23 21.18
CA LEU A 267 1.64 -54.98 19.81
C LEU A 267 0.67 -54.02 19.09
N LEU A 268 -0.64 -54.12 19.36
CA LEU A 268 -1.64 -53.18 18.84
C LEU A 268 -1.36 -51.75 19.32
N LEU A 269 -1.06 -51.57 20.61
CA LEU A 269 -0.64 -50.27 21.17
C LEU A 269 0.62 -49.74 20.47
N ALA A 270 1.65 -50.59 20.28
CA ALA A 270 2.87 -50.18 19.59
C ALA A 270 2.62 -49.73 18.14
N ARG A 271 1.70 -50.38 17.42
CA ARG A 271 1.29 -49.98 16.06
C ARG A 271 0.52 -48.66 16.04
N ILE A 272 -0.40 -48.45 16.98
CA ILE A 272 -1.12 -47.18 17.13
C ILE A 272 -0.13 -46.05 17.46
N GLY A 273 0.76 -46.26 18.43
CA GLY A 273 1.78 -45.29 18.82
C GLY A 273 2.73 -44.94 17.67
N SER A 274 3.09 -45.91 16.83
CA SER A 274 3.88 -45.66 15.62
C SER A 274 3.16 -44.71 14.65
N LEU A 275 1.86 -44.94 14.38
CA LEU A 275 1.06 -44.06 13.52
C LEU A 275 0.89 -42.66 14.10
N VAL A 276 0.62 -42.55 15.41
CA VAL A 276 0.50 -41.27 16.11
C VAL A 276 1.82 -40.49 16.04
N ARG A 277 2.94 -41.13 16.36
CA ARG A 277 4.28 -40.53 16.25
C ARG A 277 4.57 -40.05 14.83
N ARG A 278 4.25 -40.87 13.82
CA ARG A 278 4.44 -40.52 12.41
C ARG A 278 3.62 -39.30 12.02
N LYS A 279 2.37 -39.19 12.47
CA LYS A 279 1.54 -38.01 12.27
C LYS A 279 2.19 -36.77 12.90
N ILE A 280 2.58 -36.84 14.18
CA ILE A 280 3.15 -35.72 14.91
C ILE A 280 4.39 -35.17 14.20
N LEU A 281 5.30 -36.06 13.79
CA LEU A 281 6.51 -35.66 13.05
C LEU A 281 6.20 -34.99 11.71
N GLN A 282 5.21 -35.50 10.96
CA GLN A 282 4.78 -34.87 9.72
C GLN A 282 4.12 -33.51 9.93
N ASP A 283 3.28 -33.37 10.97
CA ASP A 283 2.67 -32.09 11.32
C ASP A 283 3.74 -31.07 11.75
N GLU A 284 4.80 -31.48 12.46
CA GLU A 284 5.94 -30.62 12.81
C GLU A 284 6.69 -30.12 11.57
N MET A 285 7.09 -31.02 10.66
CA MET A 285 7.81 -30.64 9.44
C MET A 285 7.00 -29.66 8.58
N ARG A 286 5.71 -29.94 8.39
CA ARG A 286 4.80 -29.06 7.62
C ARG A 286 4.65 -27.67 8.24
N ARG A 287 4.72 -27.56 9.58
CA ARG A 287 4.69 -26.26 10.27
C ARG A 287 5.97 -25.47 10.03
N GLU A 288 7.12 -26.14 10.06
CA GLU A 288 8.42 -25.50 9.79
C GLU A 288 8.48 -24.97 8.36
N ASP A 289 8.08 -25.77 7.37
CA ASP A 289 8.05 -25.37 5.96
C ASP A 289 7.11 -24.18 5.72
N ALA A 290 5.90 -24.21 6.29
CA ALA A 290 4.95 -23.12 6.17
C ALA A 290 5.46 -21.82 6.83
N HIS A 291 6.18 -21.89 7.95
CA HIS A 291 6.78 -20.71 8.56
C HIS A 291 7.90 -20.12 7.70
N ILE A 292 8.75 -20.97 7.12
CA ILE A 292 9.83 -20.54 6.23
C ILE A 292 9.23 -19.84 5.01
N GLU A 293 8.20 -20.42 4.40
CA GLU A 293 7.57 -19.84 3.21
C GLU A 293 6.84 -18.54 3.53
N SER A 294 6.13 -18.48 4.66
CA SER A 294 5.50 -17.22 5.13
C SER A 294 6.54 -16.13 5.41
N ALA A 295 7.68 -16.48 6.02
CA ALA A 295 8.76 -15.53 6.27
C ALA A 295 9.38 -15.01 4.96
N ARG A 296 9.60 -15.88 3.98
CA ARG A 296 10.08 -15.51 2.64
C ARG A 296 9.11 -14.56 1.93
N ALA A 297 7.81 -14.88 1.93
CA ALA A 297 6.79 -14.04 1.33
C ALA A 297 6.72 -12.64 1.98
N ARG A 298 6.81 -12.57 3.31
CA ARG A 298 6.85 -11.30 4.07
C ARG A 298 8.08 -10.46 3.72
N MET A 299 9.25 -11.08 3.60
CA MET A 299 10.48 -10.39 3.20
C MET A 299 10.38 -9.83 1.78
N ALA A 300 9.89 -10.62 0.82
CA ALA A 300 9.70 -10.18 -0.55
C ALA A 300 8.73 -8.98 -0.67
N LEU A 301 7.62 -9.01 0.08
CA LEU A 301 6.66 -7.91 0.13
C LEU A 301 7.27 -6.65 0.74
N ALA A 302 8.02 -6.77 1.84
CA ALA A 302 8.67 -5.64 2.49
C ALA A 302 9.67 -4.94 1.56
N ASP A 303 10.43 -5.71 0.77
CA ASP A 303 11.37 -5.14 -0.20
C ASP A 303 10.66 -4.49 -1.40
N ALA A 304 9.55 -5.07 -1.87
CA ALA A 304 8.72 -4.43 -2.90
C ALA A 304 8.15 -3.08 -2.43
N LEU A 305 7.61 -3.03 -1.20
CA LEU A 305 7.10 -1.79 -0.59
C LEU A 305 8.19 -0.72 -0.45
N ARG A 306 9.40 -1.10 -0.04
CA ARG A 306 10.54 -0.17 0.06
C ARG A 306 10.88 0.45 -1.29
N ARG A 307 10.90 -0.34 -2.37
CA ARG A 307 11.17 0.15 -3.74
C ARG A 307 10.09 1.15 -4.18
N VAL A 308 8.82 0.78 -4.04
CA VAL A 308 7.69 1.65 -4.42
C VAL A 308 7.72 2.97 -3.64
N ASN A 309 8.00 2.94 -2.34
CA ASN A 309 8.12 4.16 -1.54
C ASN A 309 9.28 5.06 -1.97
N ALA A 310 10.43 4.47 -2.35
CA ALA A 310 11.57 5.22 -2.84
C ALA A 310 11.28 5.88 -4.20
N ASP A 311 10.62 5.16 -5.11
CA ASP A 311 10.22 5.67 -6.42
C ASP A 311 9.18 6.79 -6.28
N LEU A 312 8.19 6.62 -5.40
CA LEU A 312 7.19 7.63 -5.10
C LEU A 312 7.84 8.91 -4.53
N ALA A 313 8.76 8.77 -3.58
CA ALA A 313 9.49 9.91 -3.02
C ALA A 313 10.33 10.65 -4.08
N ALA A 314 10.94 9.92 -5.01
CA ALA A 314 11.68 10.51 -6.12
C ALA A 314 10.76 11.25 -7.12
N ALA A 315 9.61 10.65 -7.46
CA ALA A 315 8.61 11.27 -8.32
C ALA A 315 8.03 12.56 -7.70
N ASN A 316 7.74 12.54 -6.40
CA ASN A 316 7.21 13.70 -5.70
C ASN A 316 8.21 14.87 -5.68
N ARG A 317 9.50 14.59 -5.44
CA ARG A 317 10.56 15.61 -5.53
C ARG A 317 10.63 16.26 -6.92
N LYS A 318 10.59 15.46 -7.98
CA LYS A 318 10.57 15.96 -9.37
C LYS A 318 9.35 16.85 -9.64
N LEU A 319 8.18 16.48 -9.11
CA LEU A 319 6.95 17.24 -9.28
C LEU A 319 7.04 18.61 -8.60
N ILE A 320 7.55 18.65 -7.35
CA ILE A 320 7.78 19.90 -6.61
C ILE A 320 8.76 20.82 -7.37
N GLU A 321 9.88 20.27 -7.85
CA GLU A 321 10.86 21.04 -8.63
C GLU A 321 10.29 21.60 -9.94
N ALA A 322 9.49 20.79 -10.66
CA ALA A 322 8.82 21.23 -11.88
C ALA A 322 7.81 22.35 -11.61
N GLN A 323 7.02 22.22 -10.55
CA GLN A 323 6.05 23.24 -10.13
C GLN A 323 6.74 24.57 -9.77
N ALA A 324 7.84 24.52 -9.03
CA ALA A 324 8.62 25.71 -8.68
C ALA A 324 9.15 26.45 -9.93
N LYS A 325 9.67 25.71 -10.92
CA LYS A 325 10.13 26.28 -12.20
C LYS A 325 9.00 26.92 -12.98
N LEU A 326 7.83 26.30 -13.02
CA LEU A 326 6.65 26.84 -13.70
C LEU A 326 6.17 28.14 -13.06
N VAL A 327 6.12 28.22 -11.72
CA VAL A 327 5.77 29.46 -10.99
C VAL A 327 6.78 30.58 -11.29
N GLN A 328 8.08 30.27 -11.30
CA GLN A 328 9.10 31.26 -11.64
C GLN A 328 8.98 31.75 -13.09
N SER A 329 8.68 30.86 -14.03
CA SER A 329 8.45 31.23 -15.43
C SER A 329 7.21 32.11 -15.60
N ALA A 330 6.13 31.82 -14.87
CA ALA A 330 4.92 32.64 -14.83
C ALA A 330 5.21 34.06 -14.33
N LYS A 331 6.01 34.16 -13.26
CA LYS A 331 6.44 35.43 -12.67
C LYS A 331 7.21 36.29 -13.68
N MET A 332 8.15 35.68 -14.41
CA MET A 332 8.94 36.35 -15.44
C MET A 332 8.09 36.84 -16.62
N ALA A 333 7.07 36.08 -17.02
CA ALA A 333 6.17 36.48 -18.09
C ALA A 333 5.33 37.71 -17.71
N SER A 334 4.75 37.73 -16.49
CA SER A 334 4.00 38.89 -15.98
C SER A 334 4.87 40.15 -15.89
N LEU A 335 6.11 40.01 -15.40
CA LEU A 335 7.07 41.11 -15.36
C LEU A 335 7.41 41.64 -16.76
N GLY A 336 7.51 40.76 -17.76
CA GLY A 336 7.78 41.14 -19.15
C GLY A 336 6.68 42.00 -19.79
N GLU A 337 5.41 41.67 -19.53
CA GLU A 337 4.26 42.44 -20.02
C GLU A 337 4.23 43.86 -19.41
N LEU A 338 4.57 43.97 -18.13
CA LEU A 338 4.69 45.25 -17.43
C LEU A 338 5.87 46.09 -17.89
N ALA A 339 7.02 45.44 -18.15
CA ALA A 339 8.20 46.15 -18.64
C ALA A 339 7.91 46.88 -19.96
N ALA A 340 7.09 46.30 -20.85
CA ALA A 340 6.67 46.95 -22.09
C ALA A 340 5.78 48.18 -21.84
N GLY A 341 4.81 48.08 -20.92
CA GLY A 341 3.94 49.20 -20.53
C GLY A 341 4.70 50.34 -19.85
N ILE A 342 5.66 49.99 -18.96
CA ILE A 342 6.52 50.96 -18.28
C ILE A 342 7.45 51.65 -19.27
N ALA A 343 8.04 50.91 -20.22
CA ALA A 343 8.87 51.51 -21.26
C ALA A 343 8.09 52.55 -22.07
N HIS A 344 6.83 52.27 -22.41
CA HIS A 344 5.97 53.22 -23.09
C HIS A 344 5.68 54.47 -22.23
N GLU A 345 5.33 54.29 -20.96
CA GLU A 345 5.09 55.40 -20.02
C GLU A 345 6.34 56.20 -19.67
N PHE A 346 7.52 55.60 -19.77
CA PHE A 346 8.80 56.29 -19.60
C PHE A 346 9.14 57.12 -20.85
N ASN A 347 8.91 56.55 -22.04
CA ASN A 347 9.18 57.21 -23.31
C ASN A 347 8.27 58.42 -23.54
N ASN A 348 7.03 58.41 -23.06
CA ASN A 348 6.08 59.52 -23.19
C ASN A 348 6.61 60.86 -22.63
N PRO A 349 6.89 61.02 -21.32
CA PRO A 349 7.47 62.24 -20.76
C PRO A 349 8.85 62.55 -21.35
N LEU A 350 9.64 61.53 -21.71
CA LEU A 350 10.96 61.73 -22.32
C LEU A 350 10.85 62.42 -23.68
N ALA A 351 9.89 62.00 -24.51
CA ALA A 351 9.61 62.63 -25.79
C ALA A 351 9.18 64.10 -25.63
N PHE A 352 8.35 64.41 -24.62
CA PHE A 352 7.95 65.79 -24.31
C PHE A 352 9.15 66.66 -23.91
N VAL A 353 10.04 66.15 -23.05
CA VAL A 353 11.25 66.85 -22.60
C VAL A 353 12.18 67.13 -23.78
N LEU A 354 12.45 66.13 -24.63
CA LEU A 354 13.28 66.27 -25.82
C LEU A 354 12.70 67.27 -26.84
N ALA A 355 11.38 67.26 -27.04
CA ALA A 355 10.71 68.22 -27.93
C ALA A 355 10.76 69.66 -27.39
N HIS A 356 10.67 69.83 -26.07
CA HIS A 356 10.76 71.13 -25.41
C HIS A 356 12.17 71.70 -25.40
N GLU A 357 13.20 70.86 -25.24
CA GLU A 357 14.62 71.26 -25.32
C GLU A 357 14.92 72.02 -26.62
N GLY A 358 14.53 71.45 -27.77
CA GLY A 358 14.73 72.10 -29.07
C GLY A 358 13.98 73.44 -29.20
N THR A 359 12.83 73.57 -28.54
CA THR A 359 12.03 74.81 -28.55
C THR A 359 12.64 75.87 -27.63
N VAL A 360 13.15 75.47 -26.47
CA VAL A 360 13.89 76.32 -25.53
C VAL A 360 15.13 76.89 -26.23
N ASN A 361 15.94 76.05 -26.87
CA ASN A 361 17.17 76.50 -27.54
C ASN A 361 16.89 77.52 -28.67
N ARG A 362 15.85 77.27 -29.49
CA ARG A 362 15.43 78.23 -30.53
C ARG A 362 14.90 79.54 -29.93
N SER A 363 14.13 79.46 -28.83
CA SER A 363 13.54 80.63 -28.19
C SER A 363 14.61 81.50 -27.51
N ILE A 364 15.59 80.89 -26.85
CA ILE A 364 16.76 81.60 -26.28
C ILE A 364 17.57 82.28 -27.39
N THR A 365 17.86 81.57 -28.50
CA THR A 365 18.57 82.14 -29.64
C THR A 365 17.84 83.35 -30.21
N ARG A 366 16.51 83.25 -30.38
CA ARG A 366 15.66 84.34 -30.83
C ARG A 366 15.63 85.52 -29.85
N ALA A 367 15.61 85.24 -28.55
CA ALA A 367 15.68 86.28 -27.52
C ALA A 367 17.01 87.03 -27.58
N MET A 368 18.13 86.32 -27.69
CA MET A 368 19.46 86.94 -27.83
C MET A 368 19.57 87.82 -29.08
N GLN A 369 18.96 87.40 -30.19
CA GLN A 369 18.92 88.20 -31.41
C GLN A 369 18.05 89.44 -31.26
N ALA A 370 16.85 89.31 -30.70
CA ALA A 370 15.94 90.44 -30.46
C ALA A 370 16.58 91.51 -29.54
N VAL A 371 17.33 91.09 -28.51
CA VAL A 371 18.12 92.00 -27.66
C VAL A 371 19.17 92.76 -28.46
N ARG A 372 19.87 92.10 -29.39
CA ARG A 372 20.89 92.75 -30.26
C ARG A 372 20.27 93.75 -31.23
N GLU A 373 19.03 93.50 -31.65
CA GLU A 373 18.26 94.35 -32.57
C GLU A 373 17.48 95.47 -31.84
N GLY A 374 17.50 95.50 -30.51
CA GLY A 374 16.79 96.48 -29.68
C GLY A 374 15.30 96.19 -29.47
N ASP A 375 14.80 95.03 -29.92
CA ASP A 375 13.43 94.56 -29.72
C ASP A 375 13.28 93.88 -28.34
N MET A 376 13.12 94.69 -27.31
CA MET A 376 12.95 94.20 -25.94
C MET A 376 11.67 93.38 -25.76
N GLN A 377 10.61 93.68 -26.52
CA GLN A 377 9.32 93.00 -26.40
C GLN A 377 9.36 91.61 -27.04
N GLY A 378 10.01 91.46 -28.20
CA GLY A 378 10.28 90.17 -28.83
C GLY A 378 11.22 89.29 -28.01
N ALA A 379 12.21 89.90 -27.34
CA ALA A 379 13.09 89.21 -26.41
C ALA A 379 12.33 88.66 -25.19
N GLU A 380 11.49 89.47 -24.57
CA GLU A 380 10.67 89.08 -23.42
C GLU A 380 9.73 87.92 -23.78
N SER A 381 8.99 88.02 -24.89
CA SER A 381 8.09 86.96 -25.34
C SER A 381 8.81 85.62 -25.61
N ALA A 382 10.00 85.67 -26.20
CA ALA A 382 10.80 84.48 -26.46
C ALA A 382 11.36 83.85 -25.16
N LEU A 383 11.74 84.67 -24.17
CA LEU A 383 12.15 84.20 -22.85
C LEU A 383 10.98 83.59 -22.07
N THR A 384 9.80 84.22 -22.06
CA THR A 384 8.59 83.67 -21.43
C THR A 384 8.23 82.30 -22.02
N LYS A 385 8.25 82.18 -23.36
CA LYS A 385 8.01 80.90 -24.04
C LYS A 385 9.04 79.83 -23.65
N SER A 386 10.31 80.21 -23.49
CA SER A 386 11.36 79.31 -23.01
C SER A 386 11.09 78.85 -21.57
N GLN A 387 10.70 79.76 -20.69
CA GLN A 387 10.39 79.48 -19.28
C GLN A 387 9.20 78.53 -19.14
N GLU A 388 8.13 78.73 -19.90
CA GLU A 388 6.96 77.82 -19.94
C GLU A 388 7.35 76.39 -20.37
N ARG A 389 8.21 76.27 -21.39
CA ARG A 389 8.66 74.96 -21.90
C ARG A 389 9.59 74.25 -20.94
N LEU A 390 10.44 74.99 -20.23
CA LEU A 390 11.24 74.46 -19.13
C LEU A 390 10.36 73.97 -17.98
N ALA A 391 9.37 74.75 -17.56
CA ALA A 391 8.43 74.36 -16.50
C ALA A 391 7.68 73.06 -16.87
N SER A 392 7.19 72.94 -18.10
CA SER A 392 6.55 71.72 -18.60
C SER A 392 7.50 70.52 -18.64
N SER A 393 8.78 70.74 -18.95
CA SER A 393 9.81 69.68 -18.95
C SER A 393 10.10 69.18 -17.53
N PHE A 394 10.11 70.07 -16.53
CA PHE A 394 10.27 69.67 -15.12
C PHE A 394 9.13 68.78 -14.63
N VAL A 395 7.90 69.05 -15.05
CA VAL A 395 6.75 68.18 -14.74
C VAL A 395 6.95 66.78 -15.33
N GLY A 396 7.40 66.68 -16.59
CA GLY A 396 7.71 65.40 -17.23
C GLY A 396 8.85 64.63 -16.54
N LEU A 397 9.91 65.33 -16.14
CA LEU A 397 11.04 64.74 -15.39
C LEU A 397 10.63 64.28 -13.99
N SER A 398 9.77 65.03 -13.28
CA SER A 398 9.23 64.60 -11.98
C SER A 398 8.43 63.31 -12.14
N ARG A 399 7.57 63.22 -13.15
CA ARG A 399 6.81 62.00 -13.43
C ARG A 399 7.72 60.80 -13.70
N MET A 400 8.81 60.97 -14.46
CA MET A 400 9.81 59.90 -14.65
C MET A 400 10.47 59.47 -13.34
N ARG A 401 10.84 60.41 -12.47
CA ARG A 401 11.40 60.09 -11.15
C ARG A 401 10.43 59.28 -10.30
N ASP A 402 9.16 59.68 -10.30
CA ASP A 402 8.13 59.03 -9.51
C ASP A 402 7.83 57.61 -10.05
N LEU A 403 7.83 57.42 -11.38
CA LEU A 403 7.76 56.10 -12.02
C LEU A 403 8.92 55.18 -11.61
N VAL A 404 10.17 55.68 -11.62
CA VAL A 404 11.35 54.89 -11.21
C VAL A 404 11.28 54.56 -9.71
N ALA A 405 10.84 55.49 -8.88
CA ALA A 405 10.67 55.26 -7.44
C ALA A 405 9.60 54.21 -7.14
N SER A 406 8.50 54.19 -7.90
CA SER A 406 7.43 53.19 -7.80
C SER A 406 7.91 51.82 -8.27
N LEU A 407 8.62 51.74 -9.40
CA LEU A 407 9.17 50.47 -9.91
C LEU A 407 10.18 49.84 -8.93
N ARG A 408 11.05 50.66 -8.34
CA ARG A 408 12.03 50.18 -7.36
C ARG A 408 11.39 49.70 -6.06
N ARG A 409 10.29 50.33 -5.64
CA ARG A 409 9.48 49.87 -4.49
C ARG A 409 8.78 48.54 -4.83
N PHE A 410 8.14 48.46 -6.00
CA PHE A 410 7.47 47.24 -6.47
C PHE A 410 8.42 46.02 -6.52
N SER A 411 9.62 46.17 -7.10
CA SER A 411 10.61 45.09 -7.22
C SER A 411 11.15 44.56 -5.88
N ARG A 412 11.14 45.39 -4.82
CA ARG A 412 11.63 45.00 -3.48
C ARG A 412 10.54 44.38 -2.60
N LEU A 413 9.28 44.70 -2.87
CA LEU A 413 8.12 44.27 -2.07
C LEU A 413 7.64 42.84 -2.42
N GLU A 414 8.29 42.14 -3.35
CA GLU A 414 7.96 40.74 -3.66
C GLU A 414 8.79 39.70 -2.87
N GLU A 415 9.68 40.13 -1.98
CA GLU A 415 10.42 39.23 -1.07
C GLU A 415 9.56 38.93 0.17
N GLY A 416 9.34 37.63 0.41
CA GLY A 416 8.22 37.06 1.20
C GLY A 416 8.25 37.22 2.72
N GLU A 417 8.60 38.38 3.25
CA GLU A 417 8.46 38.69 4.67
C GLU A 417 7.08 39.33 4.97
N PHE A 418 6.46 38.92 6.08
CA PHE A 418 5.24 39.55 6.59
C PHE A 418 5.61 40.87 7.27
N THR A 419 5.06 41.99 6.77
CA THR A 419 5.31 43.32 7.31
C THR A 419 4.01 44.12 7.39
N ARG A 420 4.03 45.26 8.09
CA ARG A 420 2.90 46.19 8.05
C ARG A 420 2.89 46.90 6.71
N LEU A 421 1.82 46.69 5.95
CA LEU A 421 1.61 47.29 4.65
C LEU A 421 0.52 48.35 4.75
N ASP A 422 0.80 49.55 4.24
CA ASP A 422 -0.22 50.54 3.94
C ASP A 422 -0.96 50.12 2.67
N VAL A 423 -2.18 49.60 2.84
CA VAL A 423 -3.02 49.07 1.76
C VAL A 423 -3.41 50.18 0.77
N PRO A 424 -3.86 51.37 1.19
CA PRO A 424 -4.07 52.50 0.28
C PRO A 424 -2.85 52.86 -0.59
N GLU A 425 -1.65 52.95 -0.02
CA GLU A 425 -0.42 53.27 -0.78
C GLU A 425 -0.06 52.15 -1.77
N ALA A 426 -0.14 50.90 -1.33
CA ALA A 426 0.11 49.73 -2.16
C ALA A 426 -0.88 49.65 -3.34
N LEU A 427 -2.16 49.90 -3.08
CA LEU A 427 -3.21 49.94 -4.11
C LEU A 427 -2.95 51.06 -5.13
N ALA A 428 -2.63 52.26 -4.65
CA ALA A 428 -2.31 53.39 -5.53
C ALA A 428 -1.13 53.09 -6.45
N MET A 429 -0.10 52.39 -5.94
CA MET A 429 1.05 51.95 -6.73
C MET A 429 0.65 50.97 -7.83
N VAL A 430 -0.16 49.96 -7.50
CA VAL A 430 -0.67 48.98 -8.48
C VAL A 430 -1.49 49.67 -9.56
N LEU A 431 -2.39 50.56 -9.19
CA LEU A 431 -3.24 51.30 -10.13
C LEU A 431 -2.43 52.22 -11.05
N MET A 432 -1.36 52.86 -10.54
CA MET A 432 -0.44 53.62 -11.39
C MET A 432 0.27 52.73 -12.41
N LEU A 433 0.68 51.52 -12.03
CA LEU A 433 1.32 50.58 -12.95
C LEU A 433 0.34 50.04 -14.01
N LEU A 434 -0.94 49.90 -13.65
CA LEU A 434 -2.00 49.46 -14.56
C LEU A 434 -2.63 50.60 -15.38
N ALA A 435 -2.32 51.85 -15.10
CA ALA A 435 -2.86 53.01 -15.80
C ALA A 435 -2.78 52.92 -17.34
N PRO A 436 -1.68 52.42 -17.96
CA PRO A 436 -1.61 52.28 -19.42
C PRO A 436 -2.63 51.28 -19.98
N LYS A 437 -2.93 50.24 -19.21
CA LYS A 437 -3.87 49.17 -19.58
C LYS A 437 -5.32 49.60 -19.34
N LEU A 438 -5.58 50.37 -18.29
CA LEU A 438 -6.90 50.94 -17.99
C LEU A 438 -7.29 52.05 -18.98
N GLY A 439 -6.32 52.81 -19.48
CA GLY A 439 -6.56 53.92 -20.41
C GLY A 439 -7.41 55.04 -19.79
N GLN A 440 -8.01 55.88 -20.65
CA GLN A 440 -9.00 56.89 -20.21
C GLN A 440 -10.43 56.35 -20.23
N GLU A 441 -10.59 55.07 -20.60
CA GLU A 441 -11.87 54.47 -20.96
C GLU A 441 -12.54 53.72 -19.81
N ILE A 442 -11.75 53.33 -18.80
CA ILE A 442 -12.19 52.58 -17.62
C ILE A 442 -12.02 53.46 -16.38
N ARG A 443 -13.12 53.76 -15.70
CA ARG A 443 -13.09 54.56 -14.46
C ARG A 443 -12.81 53.66 -13.26
N VAL A 444 -11.74 53.93 -12.51
CA VAL A 444 -11.47 53.23 -11.25
C VAL A 444 -11.98 54.05 -10.07
N VAL A 445 -12.78 53.44 -9.19
CA VAL A 445 -13.35 54.06 -7.98
C VAL A 445 -12.93 53.25 -6.76
N CYS A 446 -12.39 53.92 -5.74
CA CYS A 446 -11.91 53.28 -4.52
C CYS A 446 -12.71 53.75 -3.29
N HIS A 447 -13.24 52.80 -2.52
CA HIS A 447 -13.98 53.01 -1.26
C HIS A 447 -13.34 52.19 -0.14
N LEU A 448 -12.31 52.74 0.51
CA LEU A 448 -11.51 52.01 1.49
C LEU A 448 -11.97 52.34 2.92
N ASP A 449 -12.87 51.54 3.47
CA ASP A 449 -13.46 51.73 4.80
C ASP A 449 -12.76 50.89 5.90
N ALA A 450 -11.83 50.01 5.52
CA ALA A 450 -11.00 49.24 6.45
C ALA A 450 -9.79 50.07 6.95
N PRO A 451 -9.14 49.65 8.06
CA PRO A 451 -7.88 50.25 8.51
C PRO A 451 -6.82 50.28 7.39
N PRO A 452 -5.98 51.34 7.33
CA PRO A 452 -4.97 51.46 6.28
C PRO A 452 -3.84 50.44 6.43
N GLU A 453 -3.49 50.06 7.66
CA GLU A 453 -2.41 49.10 7.94
C GLU A 453 -2.93 47.66 7.97
N LEU A 454 -2.28 46.77 7.21
CA LEU A 454 -2.51 45.33 7.21
C LEU A 454 -1.19 44.57 7.38
N PHE A 455 -1.12 43.67 8.36
CA PHE A 455 0.04 42.79 8.52
C PHE A 455 -0.01 41.63 7.52
N CYS A 456 0.71 41.76 6.41
CA CYS A 456 0.68 40.80 5.30
C CYS A 456 1.98 40.82 4.51
N GLN A 457 2.16 39.85 3.61
CA GLN A 457 3.16 39.99 2.56
C GLN A 457 2.61 40.95 1.51
N ALA A 458 3.45 41.86 0.99
CA ALA A 458 2.99 42.85 0.02
C ALA A 458 2.47 42.23 -1.29
N ALA A 459 2.84 40.97 -1.61
CA ALA A 459 2.25 40.19 -2.70
C ALA A 459 0.71 40.06 -2.58
N LEU A 460 0.16 40.05 -1.36
CA LEU A 460 -1.29 39.97 -1.13
C LEU A 460 -2.03 41.14 -1.76
N VAL A 461 -1.50 42.35 -1.71
CA VAL A 461 -2.12 43.51 -2.37
C VAL A 461 -1.56 43.66 -3.78
N ASN A 462 -0.23 43.69 -3.90
CA ASN A 462 0.45 44.03 -5.15
C ASN A 462 0.20 43.02 -6.27
N GLN A 463 0.15 41.72 -5.97
CA GLN A 463 0.03 40.69 -7.00
C GLN A 463 -1.43 40.25 -7.21
N VAL A 464 -2.19 40.10 -6.13
CA VAL A 464 -3.61 39.69 -6.20
C VAL A 464 -4.45 40.77 -6.86
N VAL A 465 -4.38 42.02 -6.36
CA VAL A 465 -5.16 43.12 -6.93
C VAL A 465 -4.74 43.38 -8.37
N MET A 466 -3.45 43.34 -8.65
CA MET A 466 -2.94 43.51 -10.00
C MET A 466 -3.48 42.46 -10.97
N ASN A 467 -3.45 41.19 -10.60
CA ASN A 467 -3.96 40.11 -11.45
C ASN A 467 -5.48 40.24 -11.68
N ILE A 468 -6.24 40.61 -10.65
CA ILE A 468 -7.70 40.77 -10.75
C ILE A 468 -8.05 42.00 -11.60
N VAL A 469 -7.47 43.17 -11.31
CA VAL A 469 -7.75 44.42 -12.04
C VAL A 469 -7.27 44.33 -13.50
N SER A 470 -6.13 43.69 -13.75
CA SER A 470 -5.64 43.44 -15.12
C SER A 470 -6.61 42.56 -15.92
N ASN A 471 -7.14 41.49 -15.31
CA ASN A 471 -8.14 40.64 -15.96
C ASN A 471 -9.48 41.35 -16.16
N ALA A 472 -9.91 42.18 -15.20
CA ALA A 472 -11.09 43.02 -15.34
C ALA A 472 -10.95 44.01 -16.52
N ALA A 473 -9.79 44.68 -16.63
CA ALA A 473 -9.50 45.58 -17.73
C ALA A 473 -9.55 44.87 -19.09
N ASP A 474 -8.94 43.69 -19.21
CA ASP A 474 -8.98 42.89 -20.44
C ASP A 474 -10.41 42.52 -20.82
N ALA A 475 -11.21 42.05 -19.86
CA ALA A 475 -12.58 41.62 -20.10
C ALA A 475 -13.50 42.79 -20.52
N ILE A 476 -13.31 43.99 -19.94
CA ILE A 476 -14.02 45.21 -20.34
C ILE A 476 -13.63 45.64 -21.76
N LEU A 477 -12.33 45.66 -22.07
CA LEU A 477 -11.84 46.07 -23.39
C LEU A 477 -12.28 45.12 -24.51
N GLU A 478 -12.32 43.82 -24.23
CA GLU A 478 -12.83 42.79 -25.15
C GLU A 478 -14.32 42.98 -25.42
N LYS A 479 -15.15 43.10 -24.37
CA LYS A 479 -16.59 43.43 -24.47
C LYS A 479 -16.85 44.70 -25.29
N ARG A 480 -16.01 45.74 -25.15
CA ARG A 480 -16.12 46.97 -25.94
C ARG A 480 -15.82 46.76 -27.42
N ARG A 481 -14.79 45.97 -27.74
CA ARG A 481 -14.43 45.66 -29.14
C ARG A 481 -15.59 44.94 -29.83
N GLU A 482 -16.17 43.94 -29.18
CA GLU A 482 -17.34 43.20 -29.67
C GLU A 482 -18.56 44.12 -29.85
N ASN A 483 -18.83 45.02 -28.90
CA ASN A 483 -19.96 45.96 -28.98
C ASN A 483 -19.78 47.04 -30.06
N LYS A 484 -18.55 47.48 -30.33
CA LYS A 484 -18.25 48.43 -31.43
C LYS A 484 -18.49 47.80 -32.81
N GLU A 485 -18.24 46.50 -32.98
CA GLU A 485 -18.54 45.78 -34.21
C GLU A 485 -20.05 45.57 -34.45
N HIS A 486 -20.85 45.53 -33.37
CA HIS A 486 -22.30 45.26 -33.44
C HIS A 486 -23.20 46.51 -33.39
N LEU A 487 -22.64 47.73 -33.45
CA LEU A 487 -23.38 49.03 -33.44
C LEU A 487 -24.42 49.20 -32.31
N SER A 488 -24.20 48.57 -31.15
CA SER A 488 -25.08 48.72 -29.99
C SER A 488 -24.71 49.99 -29.19
N PRO A 489 -25.68 50.82 -28.74
CA PRO A 489 -25.37 51.98 -27.92
C PRO A 489 -24.85 51.52 -26.54
N VAL A 490 -23.67 52.03 -26.15
CA VAL A 490 -23.10 51.82 -24.81
C VAL A 490 -23.86 52.72 -23.83
N VAL A 491 -24.65 52.13 -22.92
CA VAL A 491 -25.55 52.87 -22.01
C VAL A 491 -24.93 53.12 -20.63
N GLU A 492 -23.81 52.48 -20.27
CA GLU A 492 -23.15 52.66 -18.96
C GLU A 492 -21.64 52.91 -19.10
N GLU A 493 -21.10 53.79 -18.25
CA GLU A 493 -19.65 53.98 -18.11
C GLU A 493 -19.02 52.71 -17.55
N ASP A 494 -18.01 52.15 -18.24
CA ASP A 494 -17.28 51.01 -17.70
C ASP A 494 -16.38 51.46 -16.54
N SER A 495 -16.55 50.77 -15.41
CA SER A 495 -15.84 51.04 -14.18
C SER A 495 -15.32 49.77 -13.52
N ILE A 496 -14.27 49.95 -12.72
CA ILE A 496 -13.78 48.98 -11.75
C ILE A 496 -13.89 49.64 -10.37
N GLU A 497 -14.63 49.01 -9.47
CA GLU A 497 -14.84 49.48 -8.10
C GLU A 497 -14.04 48.60 -7.14
N ILE A 498 -13.23 49.23 -6.28
CA ILE A 498 -12.42 48.56 -5.28
C ILE A 498 -12.87 49.05 -3.91
N SER A 499 -13.35 48.16 -3.05
CA SER A 499 -13.73 48.49 -1.68
C SER A 499 -13.01 47.65 -0.64
N SER A 500 -12.79 48.21 0.54
CA SER A 500 -12.29 47.44 1.69
C SER A 500 -13.13 47.67 2.94
N CYS A 501 -13.37 46.61 3.70
CA CYS A 501 -14.06 46.68 4.99
C CYS A 501 -13.57 45.57 5.94
N LEU A 502 -13.93 45.67 7.22
CA LEU A 502 -13.77 44.59 8.19
C LEU A 502 -15.09 43.83 8.31
N GLU A 503 -15.04 42.50 8.12
CA GLU A 503 -16.19 41.61 8.32
C GLU A 503 -15.95 40.68 9.52
N PRO A 504 -16.97 40.34 10.32
CA PRO A 504 -16.84 39.31 11.34
C PRO A 504 -16.54 37.96 10.70
N ARG A 505 -15.58 37.24 11.26
CA ARG A 505 -15.15 35.95 10.73
C ARG A 505 -16.23 34.89 10.93
N GLN A 506 -16.60 34.16 9.88
CA GLN A 506 -17.64 33.13 9.97
C GLN A 506 -17.15 31.92 10.78
N GLY A 507 -17.75 31.65 11.94
CA GLY A 507 -17.51 30.44 12.74
C GLY A 507 -16.60 30.62 13.96
N GLU A 508 -16.10 31.81 14.26
CA GLU A 508 -15.32 32.13 15.47
C GLU A 508 -15.99 33.29 16.23
N GLU A 509 -16.10 33.20 17.57
CA GLU A 509 -16.73 34.24 18.41
C GLU A 509 -15.88 35.52 18.53
N GLU A 510 -14.57 35.43 18.27
CA GLU A 510 -13.62 36.55 18.29
C GLU A 510 -12.71 36.49 17.06
N GLY A 511 -12.95 37.36 16.07
CA GLY A 511 -12.12 37.49 14.88
C GLY A 511 -12.75 38.37 13.80
N GLN A 512 -11.93 39.15 13.10
CA GLN A 512 -12.34 39.93 11.93
C GLN A 512 -11.52 39.49 10.73
N ASP A 513 -12.15 39.49 9.56
CA ASP A 513 -11.46 39.36 8.28
C ASP A 513 -11.33 40.75 7.65
N TYR A 514 -10.15 41.06 7.13
CA TYR A 514 -9.92 42.17 6.22
C TYR A 514 -10.42 41.76 4.84
N VAL A 515 -11.43 42.46 4.33
CA VAL A 515 -12.10 42.12 3.09
C VAL A 515 -11.80 43.16 2.04
N ILE A 516 -11.30 42.73 0.88
CA ILE A 516 -11.13 43.57 -0.32
C ILE A 516 -12.06 43.04 -1.41
N ARG A 517 -12.93 43.89 -1.94
CA ARG A 517 -13.84 43.55 -3.05
C ARG A 517 -13.43 44.33 -4.28
N ILE A 518 -13.33 43.64 -5.41
CA ILE A 518 -13.02 44.23 -6.71
C ILE A 518 -14.13 43.84 -7.67
N SER A 519 -14.95 44.82 -8.06
CA SER A 519 -16.10 44.62 -8.95
C SER A 519 -15.87 45.31 -10.27
N ASP A 520 -16.06 44.60 -11.38
CA ASP A 520 -15.97 45.14 -12.73
C ASP A 520 -17.32 45.19 -13.44
N THR A 521 -17.35 45.90 -14.56
CA THR A 521 -18.50 46.09 -15.45
C THR A 521 -18.39 45.29 -16.75
N GLY A 522 -17.48 44.30 -16.78
CA GLY A 522 -17.24 43.41 -17.90
C GLY A 522 -18.38 42.42 -18.16
N PRO A 523 -18.11 41.32 -18.88
CA PRO A 523 -19.11 40.30 -19.19
C PRO A 523 -19.47 39.41 -17.99
N GLY A 524 -18.64 39.39 -16.93
CA GLY A 524 -18.79 38.49 -15.79
C GLY A 524 -18.20 37.10 -16.02
N VAL A 525 -18.29 36.21 -15.02
CA VAL A 525 -17.77 34.84 -15.09
C VAL A 525 -18.93 33.84 -15.05
N PRO A 526 -19.12 33.01 -16.09
CA PRO A 526 -20.13 31.94 -16.10
C PRO A 526 -19.99 31.00 -14.90
N GLU A 527 -21.10 30.59 -14.28
CA GLU A 527 -21.11 29.74 -13.07
C GLU A 527 -20.28 28.45 -13.22
N ASN A 528 -20.35 27.81 -14.39
CA ASN A 528 -19.59 26.60 -14.71
C ASN A 528 -18.07 26.81 -14.79
N LEU A 529 -17.59 28.05 -14.79
CA LEU A 529 -16.17 28.41 -14.86
C LEU A 529 -15.64 29.02 -13.56
N GLN A 530 -16.50 29.42 -12.62
CA GLN A 530 -16.12 30.16 -11.41
C GLN A 530 -15.12 29.43 -10.50
N GLU A 531 -15.18 28.10 -10.44
CA GLU A 531 -14.17 27.30 -9.71
C GLU A 531 -12.90 27.07 -10.55
N ARG A 532 -13.07 26.91 -11.87
CA ARG A 532 -11.98 26.57 -12.79
C ARG A 532 -11.07 27.75 -13.12
N ILE A 533 -11.54 29.00 -12.99
CA ILE A 533 -10.70 30.18 -13.25
C ILE A 533 -9.47 30.28 -12.32
N PHE A 534 -9.49 29.58 -11.18
CA PHE A 534 -8.37 29.53 -10.25
C PHE A 534 -7.41 28.36 -10.53
N GLU A 535 -7.73 27.47 -11.48
CA GLU A 535 -6.84 26.39 -11.90
C GLU A 535 -5.61 26.95 -12.64
N PRO A 536 -4.39 26.47 -12.33
CA PRO A 536 -3.20 26.87 -13.07
C PRO A 536 -3.34 26.59 -14.57
N PHE A 537 -2.90 27.54 -15.40
CA PHE A 537 -2.93 27.50 -16.87
C PHE A 537 -4.33 27.55 -17.51
N PHE A 538 -5.40 27.65 -16.72
CA PHE A 538 -6.72 27.88 -17.26
C PHE A 538 -6.83 29.32 -17.81
N THR A 539 -7.17 29.46 -19.09
CA THR A 539 -7.45 30.77 -19.69
C THR A 539 -8.50 30.64 -20.78
N THR A 540 -9.39 31.63 -20.85
CA THR A 540 -10.37 31.79 -21.94
C THR A 540 -9.83 32.66 -23.07
N LYS A 541 -8.63 33.23 -22.92
CA LYS A 541 -8.01 34.12 -23.91
C LYS A 541 -7.38 33.32 -25.07
N PRO A 542 -7.24 33.90 -26.28
CA PRO A 542 -6.55 33.28 -27.41
C PRO A 542 -5.11 32.82 -27.09
N VAL A 543 -4.63 31.80 -27.80
CA VAL A 543 -3.28 31.23 -27.63
C VAL A 543 -2.22 32.33 -27.74
N GLY A 544 -1.42 32.50 -26.67
CA GLY A 544 -0.35 33.51 -26.58
C GLY A 544 -0.75 34.85 -25.95
N SER A 545 -2.03 35.05 -25.60
CA SER A 545 -2.53 36.30 -24.99
C SER A 545 -2.92 36.19 -23.50
N GLY A 546 -2.81 35.00 -22.92
CA GLY A 546 -3.05 34.76 -21.50
C GLY A 546 -2.18 33.62 -20.99
N THR A 547 -1.52 33.82 -19.84
CA THR A 547 -0.70 32.79 -19.18
C THR A 547 -1.52 31.78 -18.38
N GLY A 548 -2.78 32.12 -18.06
CA GLY A 548 -3.66 31.33 -17.20
C GLY A 548 -3.16 31.17 -15.75
N LEU A 549 -2.16 31.97 -15.34
CA LEU A 549 -1.50 31.83 -14.04
C LEU A 549 -1.83 32.97 -13.07
N GLY A 550 -2.38 34.09 -13.55
CA GLY A 550 -2.69 35.26 -12.72
C GLY A 550 -3.66 34.95 -11.58
N LEU A 551 -4.83 34.39 -11.89
CA LEU A 551 -5.85 34.07 -10.87
C LEU A 551 -5.44 32.88 -10.00
N ALA A 552 -4.74 31.88 -10.55
CA ALA A 552 -4.17 30.79 -9.77
C ALA A 552 -3.12 31.28 -8.75
N THR A 553 -2.31 32.28 -9.14
CA THR A 553 -1.34 32.93 -8.24
C THR A 553 -2.06 33.76 -7.19
N ALA A 554 -3.10 34.50 -7.58
CA ALA A 554 -3.94 35.22 -6.63
C ALA A 554 -4.52 34.27 -5.57
N TYR A 555 -5.11 33.15 -5.99
CA TYR A 555 -5.63 32.12 -5.09
C TYR A 555 -4.56 31.57 -4.13
N GLY A 556 -3.37 31.22 -4.67
CA GLY A 556 -2.27 30.71 -3.86
C GLY A 556 -1.74 31.71 -2.82
N VAL A 557 -1.60 32.99 -3.19
CA VAL A 557 -1.17 34.06 -2.28
C VAL A 557 -2.19 34.23 -1.15
N VAL A 558 -3.48 34.24 -1.47
CA VAL A 558 -4.56 34.42 -0.49
C VAL A 558 -4.65 33.24 0.49
N GLN A 559 -4.51 32.01 -0.03
CA GLN A 559 -4.43 30.80 0.80
C GLN A 559 -3.21 30.79 1.73
N ALA A 560 -2.05 31.28 1.27
CA ALA A 560 -0.86 31.42 2.10
C ALA A 560 -1.05 32.40 3.28
N HIS A 561 -2.04 33.30 3.19
CA HIS A 561 -2.44 34.21 4.27
C HIS A 561 -3.57 33.64 5.15
N GLY A 562 -3.94 32.37 4.96
CA GLY A 562 -5.07 31.74 5.66
C GLY A 562 -6.43 32.35 5.29
N GLY A 563 -6.51 32.95 4.10
CA GLY A 563 -7.68 33.64 3.56
C GLY A 563 -8.43 32.85 2.49
N SER A 564 -9.48 33.48 1.94
CA SER A 564 -10.26 32.94 0.83
C SER A 564 -10.48 33.99 -0.26
N ILE A 565 -10.57 33.54 -1.52
CA ILE A 565 -10.97 34.36 -2.66
C ILE A 565 -12.14 33.68 -3.35
N VAL A 566 -13.20 34.45 -3.61
CA VAL A 566 -14.43 33.96 -4.26
C VAL A 566 -14.80 34.94 -5.37
N VAL A 567 -15.31 34.42 -6.49
CA VAL A 567 -15.88 35.22 -7.57
C VAL A 567 -17.40 35.07 -7.58
N THR A 568 -18.11 36.18 -7.73
CA THR A 568 -19.57 36.21 -7.94
C THR A 568 -19.90 37.17 -9.08
N ASN A 569 -21.17 37.20 -9.51
CA ASN A 569 -21.62 38.22 -10.46
C ASN A 569 -21.77 39.57 -9.74
N ALA A 570 -21.21 40.64 -10.33
CA ALA A 570 -21.27 41.98 -9.75
C ALA A 570 -22.66 42.63 -9.92
N ARG A 571 -23.39 42.33 -11.00
CA ARG A 571 -24.73 42.87 -11.30
C ARG A 571 -25.61 41.81 -11.97
N GLU A 572 -26.93 42.00 -11.92
CA GLU A 572 -27.91 41.12 -12.60
C GLU A 572 -27.72 41.06 -14.13
N LYS A 573 -27.02 42.04 -14.73
CA LYS A 573 -26.78 42.17 -16.18
C LYS A 573 -25.31 41.97 -16.61
N GLY A 574 -24.43 41.51 -15.72
CA GLY A 574 -23.01 41.23 -16.03
C GLY A 574 -22.00 41.78 -15.01
N GLY A 575 -20.70 41.55 -15.28
CA GLY A 575 -19.57 41.96 -14.43
C GLY A 575 -19.17 40.93 -13.38
N ALA A 576 -17.88 40.84 -13.04
CA ALA A 576 -17.39 39.93 -11.99
C ALA A 576 -17.05 40.69 -10.71
N CYS A 577 -17.33 40.09 -9.56
CA CYS A 577 -16.97 40.59 -8.25
C CYS A 577 -16.07 39.57 -7.56
N PHE A 578 -14.79 39.93 -7.39
CA PHE A 578 -13.84 39.14 -6.62
C PHE A 578 -13.84 39.64 -5.18
N THR A 579 -14.16 38.75 -4.25
CA THR A 579 -14.10 39.03 -2.81
C THR A 579 -12.92 38.27 -2.20
N LEU A 580 -11.93 39.04 -1.78
CA LEU A 580 -10.77 38.58 -1.01
C LEU A 580 -11.04 38.74 0.48
N ARG A 581 -10.84 37.69 1.27
CA ARG A 581 -10.87 37.72 2.74
C ARG A 581 -9.55 37.22 3.29
N VAL A 582 -8.94 37.96 4.21
CA VAL A 582 -7.80 37.49 5.00
C VAL A 582 -7.99 37.80 6.48
N PRO A 583 -7.45 36.98 7.40
CA PRO A 583 -7.62 37.22 8.83
C PRO A 583 -6.97 38.54 9.25
N TYR A 584 -7.72 39.43 9.90
CA TYR A 584 -7.22 40.68 10.45
C TYR A 584 -6.77 40.47 11.90
N ARG A 585 -5.48 40.71 12.19
CA ARG A 585 -4.89 40.53 13.52
C ARG A 585 -4.56 41.87 14.17
N ALA A 586 -5.54 42.45 14.87
CA ALA A 586 -5.36 43.72 15.58
C ALA A 586 -4.40 43.64 16.80
N VAL A 587 -4.01 42.45 17.29
CA VAL A 587 -3.33 42.30 18.60
C VAL A 587 -1.81 42.11 18.51
N GLU A 588 -1.24 41.87 17.32
CA GLU A 588 0.22 42.05 17.11
C GLU A 588 0.61 43.55 17.05
N GLU A 589 -0.39 44.46 17.06
CA GLU A 589 -0.24 45.91 16.82
C GLU A 589 0.47 46.72 17.93
N ARG A 590 0.70 46.20 19.14
CA ARG A 590 1.30 46.99 20.26
C ARG A 590 2.68 46.53 20.76
N ARG A 591 3.22 45.39 20.33
CA ARG A 591 4.46 44.85 20.91
C ARG A 591 5.76 45.32 20.25
N SER A 592 5.70 45.91 19.05
CA SER A 592 6.90 46.39 18.34
C SER A 592 7.42 47.76 18.80
N ASP A 593 6.57 48.60 19.42
CA ASP A 593 6.96 49.97 19.81
C ASP A 593 7.65 50.06 21.19
N TYR A 594 7.81 48.93 21.89
CA TYR A 594 8.51 48.84 23.19
C TYR A 594 9.77 47.97 23.19
N ALA A 595 10.26 47.59 22.01
CA ALA A 595 11.55 46.92 21.86
C ALA A 595 12.49 47.77 20.98
N ALA A 596 12.93 48.91 21.53
CA ALA A 596 14.07 49.67 21.05
C ALA A 596 15.04 49.91 22.22
#